data_AF-A0A3C2B9V3-F1
#
_entry.id   AF-A0A3C2B9V3-F1
#
_cell.length_a   1.000
_cell.length_b   1.000
_cell.length_c   1.000
_cell.angle_alpha   90.00
_cell.angle_beta   90.00
_cell.angle_gamma   90.00
#
_symmetry.space_group_name_H-M   'P 1'
#
loop_
_entity.id
_entity.type
_entity.pdbx_description
1 polymer ?
#
loop_
_entity_poly.entity_id
_entity_poly.type
_entity_poly.pdbx_seq_one_letter_code
_entity_poly.pdbx_strand_id
1 'polypeptide(L)'
;MLKANAGTTAKNYGIISGAVLSLTGGFLMAGAEMNGMTSFIGASVCGSASPLNSTAVLVGSLLRYILSGSLHKNIILVCAMIFIIIGKLFTISFENPSWSGVATGISVFSSSLIVSAIIGESIFKILFYLIYSIFSGFTAYFLVISKESFRRQRVIDLKSGISFAFAVVYAVVLSALTSFDLVFVNAGRILGIAVTLVAGYHYGYMGGVLCGALTTCGIFLSSKDAGMPFVLLSVAGLISGYIHRRSMGAIAILFNAVSILFIIMTGQTDSLIPCICDLALGTALFFGICPNVSDKWVVTGKNKDGISDIISSRMEFLAGSISALRDDSEKISNILSEGSEKSDTIEELSEKICSECSKKTVCWYR
;
A
#
# COMPACT_ATOMS: atom_id res chain seq x y z
N MET A 1 -34.42 -1.18 -36.16
CA MET A 1 -33.07 -1.78 -36.20
C MET A 1 -31.91 -0.80 -35.94
N LEU A 2 -32.05 0.52 -36.11
CA LEU A 2 -30.94 1.48 -35.88
C LEU A 2 -30.60 1.78 -34.40
N LYS A 3 -31.51 1.52 -33.44
CA LYS A 3 -31.26 1.75 -32.01
C LYS A 3 -30.44 0.64 -31.32
N ALA A 4 -30.34 -0.54 -31.94
CA ALA A 4 -29.55 -1.66 -31.41
C ALA A 4 -28.05 -1.51 -31.71
N ASN A 5 -27.70 -0.88 -32.84
CA ASN A 5 -26.30 -0.68 -33.25
C ASN A 5 -25.56 0.43 -32.51
N ALA A 6 -26.27 1.42 -31.94
CA ALA A 6 -25.66 2.47 -31.13
C ALA A 6 -25.26 1.98 -29.72
N GLY A 7 -25.99 1.00 -29.17
CA GLY A 7 -25.67 0.38 -27.89
C GLY A 7 -24.44 -0.53 -27.96
N THR A 8 -24.22 -1.22 -29.10
CA THR A 8 -23.03 -2.05 -29.33
C THR A 8 -21.79 -1.22 -29.63
N THR A 9 -21.87 -0.12 -30.37
CA THR A 9 -20.72 0.79 -30.54
C THR A 9 -20.31 1.42 -29.21
N ALA A 10 -21.24 1.97 -28.42
CA ALA A 10 -20.91 2.57 -27.12
C ALA A 10 -20.31 1.55 -26.12
N LYS A 11 -20.82 0.30 -26.12
CA LYS A 11 -20.26 -0.80 -25.31
C LYS A 11 -18.86 -1.20 -25.81
N ASN A 12 -18.63 -1.22 -27.12
CA ASN A 12 -17.32 -1.50 -27.71
C ASN A 12 -16.31 -0.38 -27.44
N TYR A 13 -16.71 0.90 -27.49
CA TYR A 13 -15.85 2.02 -27.09
C TYR A 13 -15.46 1.95 -25.61
N GLY A 14 -16.37 1.51 -24.72
CA GLY A 14 -16.05 1.28 -23.31
C GLY A 14 -15.10 0.10 -23.05
N ILE A 15 -15.20 -0.97 -23.85
CA ILE A 15 -14.28 -2.11 -23.78
C ILE A 15 -12.90 -1.74 -24.31
N ILE A 16 -12.84 -1.02 -25.44
CA ILE A 16 -11.58 -0.56 -26.05
C ILE A 16 -10.89 0.47 -25.15
N SER A 17 -11.62 1.43 -24.57
CA SER A 17 -11.04 2.40 -23.63
C SER A 17 -10.54 1.73 -22.35
N GLY A 18 -11.28 0.74 -21.83
CA GLY A 18 -10.86 -0.07 -20.69
C GLY A 18 -9.59 -0.90 -20.98
N ALA A 19 -9.51 -1.50 -22.17
CA ALA A 19 -8.35 -2.27 -22.61
C ALA A 19 -7.11 -1.37 -22.77
N VAL A 20 -7.26 -0.20 -23.40
CA VAL A 20 -6.17 0.79 -23.55
C VAL A 20 -5.69 1.29 -22.19
N LEU A 21 -6.60 1.59 -21.26
CA LEU A 21 -6.24 2.03 -19.90
C LEU A 21 -5.50 0.93 -19.12
N SER A 22 -5.90 -0.33 -19.30
CA SER A 22 -5.23 -1.47 -18.69
C SER A 22 -3.86 -1.77 -19.32
N LEU A 23 -3.70 -1.50 -20.62
CA LEU A 23 -2.43 -1.63 -21.32
C LEU A 23 -1.43 -0.57 -20.87
N THR A 24 -1.86 0.71 -20.83
CA THR A 24 -1.01 1.79 -20.32
C THR A 24 -0.72 1.62 -18.84
N GLY A 25 -1.70 1.17 -18.05
CA GLY A 25 -1.52 0.79 -16.65
C GLY A 25 -0.50 -0.34 -16.49
N GLY A 26 -0.58 -1.41 -17.29
CA GLY A 26 0.38 -2.51 -17.26
C GLY A 26 1.79 -2.11 -17.69
N PHE A 27 1.90 -1.20 -18.66
CA PHE A 27 3.17 -0.62 -19.11
C PHE A 27 3.83 0.25 -18.04
N LEU A 28 3.06 1.13 -17.40
CA LEU A 28 3.53 1.99 -16.31
C LEU A 28 3.90 1.15 -15.07
N MET A 29 3.02 0.27 -14.60
CA MET A 29 3.29 -0.50 -13.39
C MET A 29 4.46 -1.48 -13.56
N ALA A 30 4.72 -1.98 -14.78
CA ALA A 30 5.89 -2.80 -15.07
C ALA A 30 7.20 -2.02 -15.07
N GLY A 31 7.15 -0.70 -15.28
CA GLY A 31 8.30 0.19 -15.17
C GLY A 31 8.59 0.65 -13.75
N ALA A 32 7.72 0.33 -12.78
CA ALA A 32 7.90 0.72 -11.39
C ALA A 32 8.81 -0.28 -10.65
N GLU A 33 9.73 0.27 -9.87
CA GLU A 33 10.69 -0.45 -9.03
C GLU A 33 10.46 -0.08 -7.56
N MET A 34 10.26 -1.08 -6.71
CA MET A 34 10.15 -0.92 -5.26
C MET A 34 11.42 -1.49 -4.63
N ASN A 35 12.24 -0.62 -4.02
CA ASN A 35 13.51 -0.96 -3.39
C ASN A 35 14.47 -1.76 -4.31
N GLY A 36 14.58 -1.37 -5.58
CA GLY A 36 15.50 -1.99 -6.55
C GLY A 36 15.02 -3.34 -7.12
N MET A 37 13.78 -3.76 -6.83
CA MET A 37 13.12 -4.88 -7.48
C MET A 37 11.87 -4.41 -8.23
N THR A 38 11.52 -5.10 -9.30
CA THR A 38 10.30 -4.77 -10.05
C THR A 38 9.04 -4.93 -9.20
N SER A 39 8.10 -4.03 -9.43
CA SER A 39 6.90 -3.90 -8.62
C SER A 39 5.91 -5.08 -8.78
N PHE A 40 5.31 -5.53 -7.66
CA PHE A 40 4.24 -6.54 -7.65
C PHE A 40 2.92 -6.00 -8.19
N ILE A 41 2.82 -4.68 -8.32
CA ILE A 41 1.59 -3.96 -8.61
C ILE A 41 1.04 -4.36 -9.98
N GLY A 42 1.91 -4.62 -10.96
CA GLY A 42 1.49 -5.14 -12.26
C GLY A 42 0.72 -6.47 -12.14
N ALA A 43 1.21 -7.41 -11.32
CA ALA A 43 0.55 -8.69 -11.09
C ALA A 43 -0.78 -8.51 -10.33
N SER A 44 -0.84 -7.61 -9.35
CA SER A 44 -2.08 -7.29 -8.62
C SER A 44 -3.14 -6.60 -9.50
N VAL A 45 -2.72 -5.73 -10.41
CA VAL A 45 -3.60 -5.09 -11.41
C VAL A 45 -4.11 -6.13 -12.40
N CYS A 46 -3.27 -7.06 -12.85
CA CYS A 46 -3.68 -8.20 -13.66
C CYS A 46 -4.70 -9.07 -12.92
N GLY A 47 -4.46 -9.36 -11.63
CA GLY A 47 -5.36 -10.08 -10.72
C GLY A 47 -6.71 -9.41 -10.55
N SER A 48 -6.77 -8.08 -10.47
CA SER A 48 -8.03 -7.33 -10.26
C SER A 48 -8.78 -6.95 -11.55
N ALA A 49 -8.24 -7.22 -12.74
CA ALA A 49 -8.84 -6.85 -14.02
C ALA A 49 -9.78 -7.94 -14.57
N SER A 50 -10.67 -7.59 -15.52
CA SER A 50 -11.42 -8.60 -16.28
C SER A 50 -10.46 -9.44 -17.14
N PRO A 51 -10.82 -10.66 -17.58
CA PRO A 51 -9.91 -11.53 -18.35
C PRO A 51 -9.31 -10.83 -19.58
N LEU A 52 -10.12 -10.04 -20.30
CA LEU A 52 -9.65 -9.27 -21.46
C LEU A 52 -8.65 -8.17 -21.05
N ASN A 53 -8.95 -7.42 -19.98
CA ASN A 53 -8.06 -6.37 -19.50
C ASN A 53 -6.79 -6.95 -18.85
N SER A 54 -6.84 -8.15 -18.25
CA SER A 54 -5.67 -8.87 -17.73
C SER A 54 -4.69 -9.21 -18.85
N THR A 55 -5.18 -9.64 -20.02
CA THR A 55 -4.30 -9.87 -21.18
C THR A 55 -3.67 -8.56 -21.69
N ALA A 56 -4.41 -7.46 -21.67
CA ALA A 56 -3.88 -6.15 -22.03
C ALA A 56 -2.80 -5.66 -21.04
N VAL A 57 -2.97 -5.91 -19.74
CA VAL A 57 -1.94 -5.64 -18.71
C VAL A 57 -0.67 -6.45 -19.01
N LEU A 58 -0.81 -7.75 -19.28
CA LEU A 58 0.33 -8.62 -19.62
C LEU A 58 1.09 -8.09 -20.85
N VAL A 59 0.37 -7.75 -21.92
CA VAL A 59 0.99 -7.22 -23.16
C VAL A 59 1.72 -5.90 -22.87
N GLY A 60 1.11 -4.99 -22.12
CA GLY A 60 1.73 -3.73 -21.72
C GLY A 60 3.00 -3.94 -20.87
N SER A 61 2.94 -4.86 -19.91
CA SER A 61 4.09 -5.21 -19.07
C SER A 61 5.22 -5.88 -19.86
N LEU A 62 4.89 -6.80 -20.77
CA LEU A 62 5.88 -7.47 -21.62
C LEU A 62 6.58 -6.48 -22.55
N LEU A 63 5.83 -5.56 -23.18
CA LEU A 63 6.40 -4.52 -24.02
C LEU A 63 7.38 -3.64 -23.24
N ARG A 64 7.04 -3.28 -21.99
CA ARG A 64 7.94 -2.52 -21.11
C ARG A 64 9.20 -3.31 -20.78
N TYR A 65 9.08 -4.59 -20.45
CA TYR A 65 10.24 -5.42 -20.11
C TYR A 65 11.19 -5.63 -21.31
N ILE A 66 10.64 -5.75 -22.52
CA ILE A 66 11.43 -5.80 -23.77
C ILE A 66 12.21 -4.48 -23.95
N LEU A 67 11.51 -3.34 -23.83
CA LEU A 67 12.12 -2.01 -24.02
C LEU A 67 13.18 -1.69 -22.96
N SER A 68 12.97 -2.11 -21.72
CA SER A 68 13.93 -1.90 -20.62
C SER A 68 15.06 -2.94 -20.59
N GLY A 69 15.02 -3.99 -21.42
CA GLY A 69 16.04 -5.05 -21.44
C GLY A 69 16.07 -5.93 -20.18
N SER A 70 15.10 -5.81 -19.28
CA SER A 70 15.06 -6.46 -17.96
C SER A 70 14.21 -7.74 -17.92
N LEU A 71 13.86 -8.31 -19.08
CA LEU A 71 13.03 -9.52 -19.18
C LEU A 71 13.51 -10.67 -18.29
N HIS A 72 14.84 -10.90 -18.26
CA HIS A 72 15.42 -12.01 -17.51
C HIS A 72 15.24 -11.86 -16.00
N LYS A 73 15.27 -10.62 -15.50
CA LYS A 73 15.08 -10.31 -14.07
C LYS A 73 13.61 -10.47 -13.64
N ASN A 74 12.68 -10.33 -14.57
CA ASN A 74 11.24 -10.22 -14.27
C ASN A 74 10.45 -11.45 -14.71
N ILE A 75 11.13 -12.57 -15.01
CA ILE A 75 10.50 -13.79 -15.51
C ILE A 75 9.47 -14.35 -14.53
N ILE A 76 9.70 -14.20 -13.22
CA ILE A 76 8.78 -14.59 -12.15
C ILE A 76 7.41 -13.88 -12.29
N LEU A 77 7.42 -12.57 -12.58
CA LEU A 77 6.21 -11.76 -12.70
C LEU A 77 5.44 -12.07 -13.98
N VAL A 78 6.16 -12.29 -15.08
CA VAL A 78 5.54 -12.69 -16.36
C VAL A 78 4.84 -14.04 -16.22
N CYS A 79 5.51 -15.03 -15.64
CA CYS A 79 4.92 -16.35 -15.37
C CYS A 79 3.72 -16.27 -14.43
N ALA A 80 3.78 -15.43 -13.38
CA ALA A 80 2.65 -15.22 -12.47
C ALA A 80 1.43 -14.65 -13.19
N MET A 81 1.62 -13.63 -14.05
CA MET A 81 0.52 -13.04 -14.85
C MET A 81 -0.11 -14.07 -15.80
N ILE A 82 0.69 -14.96 -16.39
CA ILE A 82 0.18 -16.05 -17.23
C ILE A 82 -0.69 -17.01 -16.41
N PHE A 83 -0.24 -17.42 -15.22
CA PHE A 83 -1.05 -18.27 -14.33
C PHE A 83 -2.35 -17.60 -13.89
N ILE A 84 -2.34 -16.29 -13.62
CA ILE A 84 -3.56 -15.53 -13.32
C ILE A 84 -4.54 -15.60 -14.49
N ILE A 85 -4.08 -15.38 -15.72
CA ILE A 85 -4.93 -15.40 -16.92
C ILE A 85 -5.50 -16.80 -17.15
N ILE A 86 -4.67 -17.83 -17.04
CA ILE A 86 -5.11 -19.23 -17.17
C ILE A 86 -6.17 -19.53 -16.11
N GLY A 87 -5.91 -19.21 -14.83
CA GLY A 87 -6.87 -19.41 -13.75
C GLY A 87 -8.20 -18.71 -13.99
N LYS A 88 -8.17 -17.49 -14.55
CA LYS A 88 -9.38 -16.72 -14.91
C LYS A 88 -10.15 -17.28 -16.09
N LEU A 89 -9.48 -17.95 -17.03
CA LEU A 89 -10.14 -18.60 -18.15
C LEU A 89 -10.91 -19.84 -17.70
N PHE A 90 -10.44 -20.54 -16.66
CA PHE A 90 -11.08 -21.76 -16.16
C PHE A 90 -12.11 -21.51 -15.06
N THR A 91 -12.01 -20.44 -14.29
CA THR A 91 -12.85 -20.23 -13.09
C THR A 91 -13.71 -18.97 -13.18
N ILE A 92 -15.03 -19.13 -13.15
CA ILE A 92 -16.00 -18.01 -13.16
C ILE A 92 -16.01 -17.24 -11.81
N SER A 93 -15.54 -17.87 -10.72
CA SER A 93 -15.54 -17.32 -9.36
C SER A 93 -14.56 -16.16 -9.07
N PHE A 94 -13.81 -15.69 -10.07
CA PHE A 94 -12.94 -14.51 -9.92
C PHE A 94 -13.72 -13.19 -9.77
N GLU A 95 -15.04 -13.20 -9.93
CA GLU A 95 -15.88 -12.02 -9.63
C GLU A 95 -15.95 -11.71 -8.13
N ASN A 96 -15.72 -12.70 -7.26
CA ASN A 96 -15.66 -12.48 -5.82
C ASN A 96 -14.30 -11.86 -5.41
N PRO A 97 -14.28 -10.74 -4.66
CA PRO A 97 -13.04 -10.04 -4.33
C PRO A 97 -12.05 -10.91 -3.56
N SER A 98 -12.52 -11.68 -2.58
CA SER A 98 -11.68 -12.59 -1.77
C SER A 98 -11.00 -13.67 -2.62
N TRP A 99 -11.72 -14.26 -3.57
CA TRP A 99 -11.18 -15.27 -4.47
C TRP A 99 -10.15 -14.69 -5.44
N SER A 100 -10.40 -13.48 -5.96
CA SER A 100 -9.43 -12.79 -6.81
C SER A 100 -8.12 -12.50 -6.09
N GLY A 101 -8.16 -12.07 -4.83
CA GLY A 101 -6.97 -11.83 -4.02
C GLY A 101 -6.17 -13.10 -3.74
N VAL A 102 -6.85 -14.14 -3.26
CA VAL A 102 -6.24 -15.45 -2.94
C VAL A 102 -5.62 -16.10 -4.18
N ALA A 103 -6.34 -16.11 -5.30
CA ALA A 103 -5.83 -16.68 -6.54
C ALA A 103 -4.60 -15.92 -7.06
N THR A 104 -4.58 -14.59 -6.93
CA THR A 104 -3.40 -13.78 -7.29
C THR A 104 -2.21 -14.12 -6.40
N GLY A 105 -2.41 -14.23 -5.08
CA GLY A 105 -1.35 -14.63 -4.15
C GLY A 105 -0.77 -16.02 -4.48
N ILE A 106 -1.64 -17.01 -4.69
CA ILE A 106 -1.23 -18.38 -5.03
C ILE A 106 -0.46 -18.42 -6.35
N SER A 107 -0.93 -17.70 -7.38
CA SER A 107 -0.27 -17.66 -8.69
C SER A 107 1.11 -17.02 -8.66
N VAL A 108 1.31 -15.98 -7.84
CA VAL A 108 2.62 -15.34 -7.65
C VAL A 108 3.52 -16.27 -6.86
N PHE A 109 3.01 -16.90 -5.80
CA PHE A 109 3.78 -17.83 -5.00
C PHE A 109 4.24 -19.06 -5.80
N SER A 110 3.35 -19.68 -6.57
CA SER A 110 3.68 -20.84 -7.41
C SER A 110 4.70 -20.49 -8.49
N SER A 111 4.54 -19.33 -9.14
CA SER A 111 5.51 -18.82 -10.12
C SER A 111 6.89 -18.62 -9.49
N SER A 112 6.95 -17.97 -8.32
CA SER A 112 8.19 -17.74 -7.60
C SER A 112 8.87 -19.04 -7.18
N LEU A 113 8.11 -20.04 -6.73
CA LEU A 113 8.67 -21.34 -6.33
C LEU A 113 9.27 -22.10 -7.51
N ILE A 114 8.54 -22.17 -8.64
CA ILE A 114 9.01 -22.86 -9.86
C ILE A 114 10.29 -22.21 -10.37
N VAL A 115 10.29 -20.88 -10.51
CA VAL A 115 11.44 -20.16 -11.03
C VAL A 115 12.63 -20.20 -10.07
N SER A 116 12.40 -20.08 -8.75
CA SER A 116 13.48 -20.19 -7.76
C SER A 116 14.11 -21.58 -7.72
N ALA A 117 13.32 -22.64 -7.96
CA ALA A 117 13.82 -24.01 -8.07
C ALA A 117 14.70 -24.21 -9.31
N ILE A 118 14.36 -23.57 -10.44
CA ILE A 118 15.15 -23.64 -11.69
C ILE A 118 16.48 -22.88 -11.56
N ILE A 119 16.46 -21.72 -10.91
CA ILE A 119 17.64 -20.85 -10.78
C ILE A 119 18.56 -21.31 -9.63
N GLY A 120 18.07 -22.13 -8.70
CA GLY A 120 18.82 -22.60 -7.55
C GLY A 120 19.06 -21.49 -6.51
N GLU A 121 18.04 -20.69 -6.23
CA GLU A 121 18.16 -19.55 -5.30
C GLU A 121 18.16 -19.98 -3.82
N SER A 122 18.80 -19.17 -2.96
CA SER A 122 18.86 -19.38 -1.51
C SER A 122 17.48 -19.32 -0.85
N ILE A 123 17.29 -20.07 0.25
CA ILE A 123 16.03 -20.14 1.03
C ILE A 123 15.53 -18.75 1.44
N PHE A 124 16.44 -17.81 1.77
CA PHE A 124 16.08 -16.43 2.13
C PHE A 124 15.34 -15.67 1.01
N LYS A 125 15.69 -15.89 -0.26
CA LYS A 125 14.98 -15.26 -1.39
C LYS A 125 13.59 -15.86 -1.58
N ILE A 126 13.44 -17.16 -1.34
CA ILE A 126 12.12 -17.83 -1.38
C ILE A 126 11.20 -17.25 -0.31
N LEU A 127 11.71 -17.01 0.91
CA LEU A 127 10.94 -16.34 1.97
C LEU A 127 10.54 -14.91 1.58
N PHE A 128 11.44 -14.17 0.94
CA PHE A 128 11.14 -12.84 0.42
C PHE A 128 10.01 -12.88 -0.63
N TYR A 129 10.05 -13.83 -1.56
CA TYR A 129 8.97 -14.02 -2.55
C TYR A 129 7.64 -14.48 -1.94
N LEU A 130 7.68 -15.22 -0.83
CA LEU A 130 6.47 -15.56 -0.07
C LEU A 130 5.80 -14.29 0.47
N ILE A 131 6.55 -13.41 1.13
CA ILE A 131 6.04 -12.13 1.61
C ILE A 131 5.51 -11.28 0.44
N TYR A 132 6.27 -11.23 -0.65
CA TYR A 132 5.90 -10.52 -1.88
C TYR A 132 4.57 -11.04 -2.49
N SER A 133 4.34 -12.35 -2.44
CA SER A 133 3.08 -12.96 -2.91
C SER A 133 1.88 -12.56 -2.06
N ILE A 134 2.06 -12.44 -0.74
CA ILE A 134 1.03 -12.02 0.21
C ILE A 134 0.64 -10.56 -0.06
N PHE A 135 1.63 -9.66 -0.21
CA PHE A 135 1.38 -8.26 -0.56
C PHE A 135 0.66 -8.11 -1.90
N SER A 136 1.07 -8.89 -2.90
CA SER A 136 0.41 -8.90 -4.22
C SER A 136 -1.06 -9.34 -4.14
N GLY A 137 -1.34 -10.39 -3.35
CA GLY A 137 -2.70 -10.89 -3.13
C GLY A 137 -3.60 -9.89 -2.40
N PHE A 138 -3.11 -9.29 -1.30
CA PHE A 138 -3.85 -8.24 -0.57
C PHE A 138 -4.12 -7.02 -1.45
N THR A 139 -3.14 -6.59 -2.22
CA THR A 139 -3.31 -5.46 -3.15
C THR A 139 -4.36 -5.76 -4.21
N ALA A 140 -4.35 -6.97 -4.78
CA ALA A 140 -5.38 -7.39 -5.74
C ALA A 140 -6.79 -7.40 -5.13
N TYR A 141 -6.93 -7.88 -3.90
CA TYR A 141 -8.20 -7.87 -3.15
C TYR A 141 -8.75 -6.45 -3.00
N PHE A 142 -7.95 -5.51 -2.50
CA PHE A 142 -8.37 -4.12 -2.30
C PHE A 142 -8.64 -3.39 -3.62
N LEU A 143 -7.93 -3.72 -4.70
CA LEU A 143 -8.20 -3.19 -6.03
C LEU A 143 -9.56 -3.64 -6.57
N VAL A 144 -9.97 -4.89 -6.37
CA VAL A 144 -11.30 -5.37 -6.79
C VAL A 144 -12.41 -4.64 -6.01
N ILE A 145 -12.27 -4.52 -4.68
CA ILE A 145 -13.22 -3.79 -3.84
C ILE A 145 -13.33 -2.32 -4.28
N SER A 146 -12.21 -1.67 -4.53
CA SER A 146 -12.17 -0.27 -4.96
C SER A 146 -12.84 -0.08 -6.32
N LYS A 147 -12.60 -0.97 -7.28
CA LYS A 147 -13.27 -0.95 -8.60
C LYS A 147 -14.77 -1.17 -8.49
N GLU A 148 -15.19 -2.12 -7.66
CA GLU A 148 -16.61 -2.43 -7.47
C GLU A 148 -17.35 -1.27 -6.80
N SER A 149 -16.75 -0.66 -5.78
CA SER A 149 -17.30 0.53 -5.12
C SER A 149 -17.45 1.70 -6.10
N PHE A 150 -16.42 1.95 -6.93
CA PHE A 150 -16.48 2.99 -7.96
C PHE A 150 -17.59 2.72 -9.00
N ARG A 151 -17.79 1.46 -9.40
CA ARG A 151 -18.83 1.04 -10.34
C ARG A 151 -20.24 1.21 -9.76
N ARG A 152 -20.43 0.93 -8.46
CA ARG A 152 -21.75 0.93 -7.80
C ARG A 152 -22.19 2.32 -7.34
N GLN A 153 -21.31 3.11 -6.73
CA GLN A 153 -21.71 4.34 -6.03
C GLN A 153 -21.37 5.65 -6.77
N ARG A 154 -20.45 5.64 -7.76
CA ARG A 154 -19.95 6.84 -8.49
C ARG A 154 -19.46 8.02 -7.61
N VAL A 155 -19.51 7.88 -6.29
CA VAL A 155 -19.12 8.84 -5.26
C VAL A 155 -18.37 8.04 -4.19
N ILE A 156 -17.24 8.57 -3.73
CA ILE A 156 -16.44 7.94 -2.68
C ILE A 156 -17.16 8.19 -1.35
N ASP A 157 -17.85 7.18 -0.82
CA ASP A 157 -18.52 7.27 0.48
C ASP A 157 -17.54 6.80 1.59
N LEU A 158 -17.05 7.75 2.40
CA LEU A 158 -16.00 7.48 3.41
C LEU A 158 -16.51 6.75 4.67
N LYS A 159 -17.77 6.30 4.69
CA LYS A 159 -18.51 5.86 5.89
C LYS A 159 -18.19 4.45 6.41
N SER A 160 -17.41 3.61 5.72
CA SER A 160 -17.18 2.19 6.09
C SER A 160 -15.83 1.65 5.58
N GLY A 161 -15.47 0.39 5.90
CA GLY A 161 -14.19 -0.29 5.62
C GLY A 161 -13.68 -0.26 4.17
N ILE A 162 -14.49 0.26 3.24
CA ILE A 162 -14.14 0.60 1.86
C ILE A 162 -13.08 1.73 1.81
N SER A 163 -13.10 2.70 2.74
CA SER A 163 -12.11 3.78 2.83
C SER A 163 -10.68 3.25 3.04
N PHE A 164 -10.55 2.15 3.80
CA PHE A 164 -9.27 1.49 4.02
C PHE A 164 -8.73 0.84 2.73
N ALA A 165 -9.61 0.23 1.93
CA ALA A 165 -9.25 -0.31 0.63
C ALA A 165 -8.71 0.79 -0.30
N PHE A 166 -9.36 1.94 -0.34
CA PHE A 166 -8.89 3.10 -1.10
C PHE A 166 -7.55 3.66 -0.58
N ALA A 167 -7.34 3.68 0.73
CA ALA A 167 -6.07 4.11 1.33
C ALA A 167 -4.90 3.20 0.93
N VAL A 168 -5.10 1.89 0.99
CA VAL A 168 -4.08 0.90 0.57
C VAL A 168 -3.80 1.03 -0.93
N VAL A 169 -4.84 1.12 -1.76
CA VAL A 169 -4.67 1.29 -3.21
C VAL A 169 -3.96 2.60 -3.53
N TYR A 170 -4.29 3.70 -2.83
CA TYR A 170 -3.61 4.98 -2.97
C TYR A 170 -2.12 4.88 -2.65
N ALA A 171 -1.75 4.31 -1.49
CA ALA A 171 -0.35 4.16 -1.09
C ALA A 171 0.44 3.31 -2.10
N VAL A 172 -0.16 2.24 -2.60
CA VAL A 172 0.46 1.34 -3.59
C VAL A 172 0.65 2.04 -4.94
N VAL A 173 -0.38 2.71 -5.46
CA VAL A 173 -0.29 3.47 -6.72
C VAL A 173 0.74 4.59 -6.60
N LEU A 174 0.78 5.28 -5.46
CA LEU A 174 1.77 6.31 -5.21
C LEU A 174 3.18 5.74 -5.17
N SER A 175 3.37 4.57 -4.57
CA SER A 175 4.66 3.84 -4.58
C SER A 175 5.12 3.51 -6.00
N ALA A 176 4.20 3.18 -6.91
CA ALA A 176 4.56 2.91 -8.30
C ALA A 176 4.95 4.18 -9.06
N LEU A 177 4.25 5.29 -8.79
CA LEU A 177 4.52 6.59 -9.41
C LEU A 177 5.84 7.19 -8.91
N THR A 178 6.22 6.93 -7.67
CA THR A 178 7.48 7.38 -7.09
C THR A 178 8.69 6.63 -7.62
N SER A 179 8.53 5.45 -8.20
CA SER A 179 9.62 4.75 -8.86
C SER A 179 10.11 5.45 -10.14
N PHE A 180 9.29 6.33 -10.72
CA PHE A 180 9.66 7.09 -11.91
C PHE A 180 10.40 8.37 -11.52
N ASP A 181 11.69 8.25 -11.20
CA ASP A 181 12.56 9.40 -11.03
C ASP A 181 12.97 9.93 -12.41
N LEU A 182 12.41 11.08 -12.80
CA LEU A 182 13.02 11.92 -13.84
C LEU A 182 14.18 12.68 -13.20
N VAL A 183 15.22 12.99 -13.97
CA VAL A 183 16.52 13.57 -13.52
C VAL A 183 16.39 14.73 -12.51
N PHE A 184 15.26 15.45 -12.48
CA PHE A 184 15.01 16.54 -11.54
C PHE A 184 13.67 16.48 -10.78
N VAL A 185 12.77 15.56 -11.12
CA VAL A 185 11.36 15.63 -10.67
C VAL A 185 10.78 14.23 -10.49
N ASN A 186 10.03 14.04 -9.40
CA ASN A 186 9.33 12.79 -9.14
C ASN A 186 7.81 12.98 -9.18
N ALA A 187 7.17 12.33 -10.16
CA ALA A 187 5.72 12.45 -10.38
C ALA A 187 4.90 11.97 -9.17
N GLY A 188 5.34 10.91 -8.50
CA GLY A 188 4.66 10.38 -7.32
C GLY A 188 4.74 11.35 -6.13
N ARG A 189 5.88 12.01 -5.92
CA ARG A 189 6.02 13.02 -4.84
C ARG A 189 5.12 14.23 -5.10
N ILE A 190 5.12 14.76 -6.32
CA ILE A 190 4.25 15.87 -6.73
C ILE A 190 2.78 15.54 -6.49
N LEU A 191 2.34 14.37 -6.96
CA LEU A 191 0.95 13.94 -6.80
C LEU A 191 0.61 13.78 -5.32
N GLY A 192 1.48 13.15 -4.54
CA GLY A 192 1.30 12.97 -3.10
C GLY A 192 1.15 14.29 -2.35
N ILE A 193 2.00 15.28 -2.65
CA ILE A 193 1.94 16.64 -2.10
C ILE A 193 0.62 17.31 -2.45
N ALA A 194 0.22 17.25 -3.73
CA ALA A 194 -1.04 17.84 -4.18
C ALA A 194 -2.24 17.22 -3.49
N VAL A 195 -2.29 15.88 -3.37
CA VAL A 195 -3.37 15.17 -2.69
C VAL A 195 -3.42 15.50 -1.20
N THR A 196 -2.28 15.56 -0.51
CA THR A 196 -2.22 15.98 0.90
C THR A 196 -2.74 17.40 1.09
N LEU A 197 -2.42 18.32 0.18
CA LEU A 197 -2.85 19.72 0.26
C LEU A 197 -4.35 19.88 -0.08
N VAL A 198 -4.85 19.19 -1.10
CA VAL A 198 -6.29 19.11 -1.41
C VAL A 198 -7.05 18.50 -0.22
N ALA A 199 -6.52 17.44 0.39
CA ALA A 199 -7.14 16.79 1.53
C ALA A 199 -7.20 17.71 2.75
N GLY A 200 -6.12 18.44 3.04
CA GLY A 200 -6.10 19.48 4.07
C GLY A 200 -7.07 20.63 3.78
N TYR A 201 -7.19 21.03 2.51
CA TYR A 201 -8.06 22.12 2.06
C TYR A 201 -9.54 21.76 1.92
N HIS A 202 -9.96 20.49 1.84
CA HIS A 202 -11.40 20.16 1.76
C HIS A 202 -11.91 19.40 2.99
N TYR A 203 -11.04 18.67 3.69
CA TYR A 203 -11.40 17.78 4.80
C TYR A 203 -10.75 18.20 6.13
N GLY A 204 -10.13 19.39 6.16
CA GLY A 204 -9.47 19.95 7.34
C GLY A 204 -8.25 19.14 7.80
N TYR A 205 -7.92 19.28 9.08
CA TYR A 205 -6.70 18.70 9.67
C TYR A 205 -6.64 17.16 9.57
N MET A 206 -7.77 16.45 9.65
CA MET A 206 -7.80 14.99 9.57
C MET A 206 -7.47 14.47 8.17
N GLY A 207 -7.99 15.11 7.12
CA GLY A 207 -7.66 14.75 5.75
C GLY A 207 -6.18 15.01 5.43
N GLY A 208 -5.65 16.14 5.88
CA GLY A 208 -4.24 16.49 5.72
C GLY A 208 -3.29 15.48 6.38
N VAL A 209 -3.58 15.06 7.62
CA VAL A 209 -2.77 14.05 8.32
C VAL A 209 -2.85 12.68 7.66
N LEU A 210 -4.06 12.20 7.36
CA LEU A 210 -4.25 10.86 6.79
C LEU A 210 -3.60 10.76 5.39
N CYS A 211 -3.87 11.72 4.51
CA CYS A 211 -3.26 11.72 3.18
C CYS A 211 -1.76 11.98 3.25
N GLY A 212 -1.29 12.85 4.16
CA GLY A 212 0.15 13.04 4.40
C GLY A 212 0.85 11.74 4.82
N ALA A 213 0.29 11.01 5.78
CA ALA A 213 0.86 9.76 6.27
C ALA A 213 0.87 8.68 5.18
N LEU A 214 -0.24 8.52 4.44
CA LEU A 214 -0.32 7.57 3.33
C LEU A 214 0.63 7.93 2.19
N THR A 215 0.79 9.23 1.90
CA THR A 215 1.76 9.73 0.91
C THR A 215 3.19 9.36 1.31
N THR A 216 3.57 9.65 2.55
CA THR A 216 4.87 9.30 3.10
C THR A 216 5.11 7.80 3.04
N CYS A 217 4.15 6.97 3.49
CA CYS A 217 4.26 5.52 3.39
C CYS A 217 4.46 5.03 1.95
N GLY A 218 3.72 5.59 0.98
CA GLY A 218 3.88 5.24 -0.43
C GLY A 218 5.26 5.59 -0.99
N ILE A 219 5.80 6.77 -0.65
CA ILE A 219 7.15 7.17 -1.08
C ILE A 219 8.21 6.24 -0.46
N PHE A 220 8.10 5.93 0.84
CA PHE A 220 9.01 5.03 1.54
C PHE A 220 9.04 3.60 0.99
N LEU A 221 7.88 3.10 0.52
CA LEU A 221 7.79 1.78 -0.09
C LEU A 221 8.54 1.68 -1.42
N SER A 222 8.72 2.81 -2.13
CA SER A 222 9.52 2.84 -3.36
C SER A 222 11.02 2.94 -3.07
N SER A 223 11.45 3.90 -2.25
CA SER A 223 12.85 4.04 -1.85
C SER A 223 12.95 4.79 -0.51
N LYS A 224 13.85 4.32 0.36
CA LYS A 224 14.14 4.96 1.65
C LYS A 224 14.72 6.36 1.46
N ASP A 225 15.63 6.53 0.52
CA ASP A 225 16.32 7.80 0.27
C ASP A 225 15.36 8.86 -0.28
N ALA A 226 14.36 8.42 -1.06
CA ALA A 226 13.31 9.28 -1.57
C ALA A 226 12.30 9.71 -0.49
N GLY A 227 12.07 8.86 0.52
CA GLY A 227 11.03 9.04 1.54
C GLY A 227 11.43 9.94 2.71
N MET A 228 12.71 9.93 3.10
CA MET A 228 13.22 10.69 4.25
C MET A 228 12.81 12.18 4.28
N PRO A 229 12.96 12.98 3.20
CA PRO A 229 12.57 14.39 3.21
C PRO A 229 11.05 14.61 3.35
N PHE A 230 10.22 13.60 3.10
CA PHE A 230 8.76 13.67 3.17
C PHE A 230 8.18 12.96 4.41
N VAL A 231 9.00 12.52 5.37
CA VAL A 231 8.54 11.90 6.63
C VAL A 231 7.53 12.78 7.37
N LEU A 232 7.83 14.08 7.42
CA LEU A 232 7.05 15.06 8.18
C LEU A 232 5.94 15.73 7.37
N LEU A 233 5.62 15.18 6.18
CA LEU A 233 4.54 15.68 5.34
C LEU A 233 3.18 15.61 6.04
N SER A 234 2.96 14.60 6.90
CA SER A 234 1.77 14.48 7.76
C SER A 234 1.60 15.68 8.68
N VAL A 235 2.70 16.21 9.22
CA VAL A 235 2.69 17.37 10.13
C VAL A 235 2.43 18.65 9.34
N ALA A 236 3.02 18.79 8.15
CA ALA A 236 2.70 19.88 7.24
C ALA A 236 1.21 19.85 6.81
N GLY A 237 0.68 18.65 6.55
CA GLY A 237 -0.73 18.40 6.29
C GLY A 237 -1.65 18.80 7.45
N LEU A 238 -1.27 18.46 8.69
CA LEU A 238 -1.99 18.87 9.91
C LEU A 238 -2.10 20.40 10.01
N ILE A 239 -0.96 21.09 9.89
CA ILE A 239 -0.88 22.54 10.05
C ILE A 239 -1.67 23.26 8.94
N SER A 240 -1.55 22.80 7.70
CA SER A 240 -2.32 23.35 6.58
C SER A 240 -3.83 23.11 6.72
N GLY A 241 -4.24 21.95 7.23
CA GLY A 241 -5.65 21.62 7.46
C GLY A 241 -6.28 22.31 8.69
N TYR A 242 -5.49 22.75 9.66
CA TYR A 242 -5.99 23.58 10.78
C TYR A 242 -6.49 24.94 10.29
N ILE A 243 -5.86 25.49 9.25
CA ILE A 243 -6.17 26.82 8.69
C ILE A 243 -7.10 26.73 7.46
N HIS A 244 -7.80 25.59 7.30
CA HIS A 244 -8.67 25.25 6.17
C HIS A 244 -9.68 26.34 5.74
N ARG A 245 -10.11 27.24 6.64
CA ARG A 245 -11.05 28.36 6.33
C ARG A 245 -10.42 29.62 5.75
N ARG A 246 -9.09 29.69 5.60
CA ARG A 246 -8.40 30.88 5.06
C ARG A 246 -8.31 30.82 3.53
N SER A 247 -7.82 31.91 2.90
CA SER A 247 -7.55 31.93 1.46
C SER A 247 -6.61 30.80 1.05
N MET A 248 -6.92 30.18 -0.09
CA MET A 248 -6.18 29.05 -0.67
C MET A 248 -4.67 29.29 -0.74
N GLY A 249 -4.26 30.51 -1.11
CA GLY A 249 -2.86 30.91 -1.17
C GLY A 249 -2.15 30.90 0.18
N ALA A 250 -2.82 31.31 1.26
CA ALA A 250 -2.23 31.32 2.60
C ALA A 250 -1.92 29.90 3.10
N ILE A 251 -2.79 28.94 2.79
CA ILE A 251 -2.62 27.52 3.14
C ILE A 251 -1.45 26.92 2.36
N ALA A 252 -1.36 27.20 1.06
CA ALA A 252 -0.26 26.72 0.22
C ALA A 252 1.11 27.31 0.65
N ILE A 253 1.16 28.60 1.01
CA ILE A 253 2.41 29.24 1.49
C ILE A 253 2.83 28.62 2.82
N LEU A 254 1.90 28.45 3.77
CA LEU A 254 2.22 27.87 5.06
C LEU A 254 2.69 26.42 4.94
N PHE A 255 2.01 25.63 4.11
CA PHE A 255 2.41 24.25 3.83
C PHE A 255 3.82 24.20 3.23
N ASN A 256 4.10 25.00 2.21
CA ASN A 256 5.43 25.09 1.61
C ASN A 256 6.50 25.48 2.64
N ALA A 257 6.25 26.51 3.46
CA ALA A 257 7.20 26.99 4.45
C ALA A 257 7.54 25.92 5.50
N VAL A 258 6.51 25.22 6.01
CA VAL A 258 6.68 24.13 6.98
C VAL A 258 7.39 22.93 6.34
N SER A 259 7.01 22.54 5.12
CA SER A 259 7.66 21.44 4.42
C SER A 259 9.14 21.73 4.11
N ILE A 260 9.48 22.95 3.68
CA ILE A 260 10.88 23.35 3.47
C ILE A 260 11.67 23.29 4.78
N LEU A 261 11.11 23.81 5.89
CA LEU A 261 11.74 23.73 7.19
C LEU A 261 12.03 22.27 7.59
N PHE A 262 11.07 21.36 7.38
CA PHE A 262 11.25 19.94 7.68
C PHE A 262 12.26 19.23 6.79
N ILE A 263 12.31 19.57 5.50
CA ILE A 263 13.34 19.05 4.60
C ILE A 263 14.73 19.48 5.10
N ILE A 264 14.89 20.76 5.49
CA ILE A 264 16.16 21.27 6.05
C ILE A 264 16.52 20.55 7.36
N MET A 265 15.56 20.34 8.26
CA MET A 265 15.78 19.60 9.52
C MET A 265 16.20 18.15 9.31
N THR A 266 15.83 17.54 8.19
CA THR A 266 16.20 16.16 7.86
C THR A 266 17.69 16.03 7.45
N GLY A 267 18.37 17.15 7.19
CA GLY A 267 19.83 17.20 7.01
C GLY A 267 20.37 16.59 5.71
N GLN A 268 19.49 16.27 4.76
CA GLN A 268 19.85 15.72 3.44
C GLN A 268 20.17 16.84 2.46
N THR A 269 21.45 17.10 2.19
CA THR A 269 21.90 18.18 1.29
C THR A 269 21.80 17.83 -0.19
N ASP A 270 21.97 16.55 -0.53
CA ASP A 270 22.13 16.11 -1.93
C ASP A 270 20.79 16.09 -2.70
N SER A 271 19.68 15.97 -1.98
CA SER A 271 18.33 15.89 -2.54
C SER A 271 17.50 17.15 -2.31
N LEU A 272 18.10 18.22 -1.78
CA LEU A 272 17.39 19.44 -1.37
C LEU A 272 16.69 20.15 -2.55
N ILE A 273 17.44 20.41 -3.63
CA ILE A 273 16.94 21.16 -4.79
C ILE A 273 15.78 20.42 -5.48
N PRO A 274 15.90 19.11 -5.80
CA PRO A 274 14.78 18.34 -6.35
C PRO A 274 13.54 18.34 -5.46
N CYS A 275 13.71 18.20 -4.14
CA CYS A 275 12.57 18.17 -3.21
C CYS A 275 11.81 19.51 -3.14
N ILE A 276 12.53 20.64 -3.20
CA ILE A 276 11.91 21.97 -3.25
C ILE A 276 11.17 22.16 -4.58
N CYS A 277 11.73 21.68 -5.70
CA CYS A 277 11.06 21.69 -7.00
C CYS A 277 9.78 20.84 -7.00
N ASP A 278 9.83 19.62 -6.46
CA ASP A 278 8.66 18.75 -6.32
C ASP A 278 7.56 19.39 -5.46
N LEU A 279 7.95 20.10 -4.40
CA LEU A 279 7.03 20.82 -3.52
C LEU A 279 6.36 22.02 -4.22
N ALA A 280 7.13 22.80 -4.97
CA ALA A 280 6.61 23.89 -5.78
C ALA A 280 5.66 23.39 -6.89
N LEU A 281 6.03 22.29 -7.57
CA LEU A 281 5.18 21.68 -8.60
C LEU A 281 3.92 21.04 -8.01
N GLY A 282 4.01 20.37 -6.87
CA GLY A 282 2.86 19.80 -6.16
C GLY A 282 1.88 20.87 -5.69
N THR A 283 2.39 22.01 -5.22
CA THR A 283 1.53 23.15 -4.84
C THR A 283 0.97 23.90 -6.04
N ALA A 284 1.69 23.98 -7.17
CA ALA A 284 1.13 24.47 -8.43
C ALA A 284 0.00 23.55 -8.95
N LEU A 285 0.18 22.23 -8.84
CA LEU A 285 -0.84 21.25 -9.18
C LEU A 285 -2.09 21.39 -8.30
N PHE A 286 -1.93 21.68 -7.00
CA PHE A 286 -3.03 22.03 -6.11
C PHE A 286 -3.84 23.25 -6.61
N PHE A 287 -3.19 24.30 -7.12
CA PHE A 287 -3.90 25.43 -7.73
C PHE A 287 -4.76 25.06 -8.94
N GLY A 288 -4.33 24.08 -9.75
CA GLY A 288 -5.11 23.58 -10.88
C GLY A 288 -6.23 22.61 -10.49
N ILE A 289 -6.00 21.78 -9.46
CA ILE A 289 -6.95 20.74 -9.04
C ILE A 289 -8.05 21.31 -8.13
N CYS A 290 -7.71 22.15 -7.16
CA CYS A 290 -8.65 22.67 -6.17
C CYS A 290 -9.91 23.36 -6.74
N PRO A 291 -9.84 24.21 -7.80
CA PRO A 291 -11.05 24.79 -8.39
C PRO A 291 -11.91 23.77 -9.14
N ASN A 292 -11.32 22.65 -9.57
CA ASN A 292 -11.98 21.60 -10.35
C ASN A 292 -12.51 20.46 -9.48
N VAL A 293 -11.99 20.27 -8.26
CA VAL A 293 -12.54 19.38 -7.22
C VAL A 293 -13.75 20.08 -6.58
N SER A 294 -14.80 20.25 -7.38
CA SER A 294 -16.11 20.64 -6.92
C SER A 294 -16.68 19.53 -6.02
N ASP A 295 -17.38 19.90 -4.94
CA ASP A 295 -18.11 19.08 -3.93
C ASP A 295 -19.02 17.95 -4.50
N LYS A 296 -19.02 17.76 -5.81
CA LYS A 296 -19.81 16.78 -6.57
C LYS A 296 -19.20 15.38 -6.60
N TRP A 297 -17.89 15.22 -6.35
CA TRP A 297 -17.19 13.94 -6.46
C TRP A 297 -17.00 13.20 -5.13
N VAL A 298 -17.08 13.91 -4.01
CA VAL A 298 -16.95 13.33 -2.67
C VAL A 298 -18.01 13.91 -1.75
N VAL A 299 -19.03 13.11 -1.44
CA VAL A 299 -20.01 13.46 -0.41
C VAL A 299 -19.35 13.20 0.94
N THR A 300 -18.62 14.20 1.44
CA THR A 300 -18.33 14.26 2.86
C THR A 300 -19.63 14.66 3.53
N GLY A 301 -20.30 13.73 4.19
CA GLY A 301 -21.46 14.06 5.01
C GLY A 301 -21.06 15.20 5.94
N LYS A 302 -21.61 16.40 5.71
CA LYS A 302 -21.60 17.49 6.68
C LYS A 302 -22.35 17.00 7.91
N ASN A 303 -21.66 16.31 8.81
CA ASN A 303 -22.12 16.04 10.16
C ASN A 303 -20.89 16.08 11.05
N LYS A 304 -20.80 17.19 11.80
CA LYS A 304 -19.69 17.49 12.72
C LYS A 304 -19.51 16.47 13.85
N ASP A 305 -20.46 15.55 14.03
CA ASP A 305 -20.47 14.66 15.19
C ASP A 305 -20.20 13.18 14.82
N GLY A 306 -20.44 12.75 13.58
CA GLY A 306 -20.36 11.31 13.23
C GLY A 306 -18.96 10.78 12.89
N ILE A 307 -18.03 11.64 12.47
CA ILE A 307 -16.68 11.21 12.04
C ILE A 307 -15.74 11.09 13.25
N SER A 308 -15.96 11.89 14.31
CA SER A 308 -15.29 11.73 15.60
C SER A 308 -15.60 10.36 16.20
N ASP A 309 -16.84 9.88 16.08
CA ASP A 309 -17.26 8.55 16.58
C ASP A 309 -16.72 7.40 15.73
N ILE A 310 -16.55 7.61 14.42
CA ILE A 310 -15.91 6.63 13.55
C ILE A 310 -14.40 6.55 13.83
N ILE A 311 -13.77 7.66 14.21
CA ILE A 311 -12.34 7.70 14.50
C ILE A 311 -12.05 7.26 15.92
N SER A 312 -12.92 7.56 16.90
CA SER A 312 -12.84 6.97 18.23
C SER A 312 -13.00 5.46 18.15
N SER A 313 -13.97 4.93 17.41
CA SER A 313 -14.12 3.48 17.24
C SER A 313 -12.97 2.80 16.46
N ARG A 314 -12.34 3.49 15.50
CA ARG A 314 -11.17 2.96 14.75
C ARG A 314 -9.87 3.10 15.54
N MET A 315 -9.69 4.17 16.29
CA MET A 315 -8.58 4.32 17.25
C MET A 315 -8.75 3.40 18.44
N GLU A 316 -9.97 3.11 18.88
CA GLU A 316 -10.27 2.11 19.91
C GLU A 316 -10.09 0.69 19.37
N PHE A 317 -10.33 0.45 18.08
CA PHE A 317 -10.01 -0.83 17.42
C PHE A 317 -8.50 -1.01 17.21
N LEU A 318 -7.77 0.05 16.83
CA LEU A 318 -6.31 0.03 16.69
C LEU A 318 -5.61 0.00 18.05
N ALA A 319 -6.07 0.79 19.02
CA ALA A 319 -5.63 0.72 20.41
C ALA A 319 -6.01 -0.60 21.06
N GLY A 320 -7.18 -1.16 20.75
CA GLY A 320 -7.60 -2.49 21.19
C GLY A 320 -6.75 -3.60 20.58
N SER A 321 -6.31 -3.46 19.32
CA SER A 321 -5.38 -4.40 18.69
C SER A 321 -3.95 -4.26 19.25
N ILE A 322 -3.51 -3.04 19.57
CA ILE A 322 -2.21 -2.77 20.20
C ILE A 322 -2.21 -3.23 21.67
N SER A 323 -3.30 -3.02 22.41
CA SER A 323 -3.51 -3.51 23.77
C SER A 323 -3.63 -5.03 23.79
N ALA A 324 -4.35 -5.65 22.84
CA ALA A 324 -4.38 -7.11 22.70
C ALA A 324 -3.00 -7.70 22.38
N LEU A 325 -2.20 -7.04 21.53
CA LEU A 325 -0.81 -7.43 21.27
C LEU A 325 0.09 -7.22 22.50
N ARG A 326 -0.19 -6.20 23.32
CA ARG A 326 0.52 -5.95 24.58
C ARG A 326 0.14 -6.97 25.66
N ASP A 327 -1.13 -7.31 25.77
CA ASP A 327 -1.67 -8.32 26.69
C ASP A 327 -1.24 -9.73 26.28
N ASP A 328 -1.16 -10.03 24.98
CA ASP A 328 -0.64 -11.31 24.49
C ASP A 328 0.88 -11.40 24.68
N SER A 329 1.61 -10.29 24.50
CA SER A 329 3.06 -10.24 24.81
C SER A 329 3.33 -10.33 26.32
N GLU A 330 2.47 -9.74 27.16
CA GLU A 330 2.55 -9.79 28.62
C GLU A 330 2.12 -11.16 29.15
N LYS A 331 1.12 -11.81 28.55
CA LYS A 331 0.79 -13.22 28.82
C LYS A 331 1.91 -14.16 28.40
N ILE A 332 2.55 -13.95 27.25
CA ILE A 332 3.71 -14.75 26.83
C ILE A 332 4.89 -14.52 27.77
N SER A 333 5.13 -13.28 28.21
CA SER A 333 6.14 -12.95 29.22
C SER A 333 5.84 -13.58 30.58
N ASN A 334 4.57 -13.58 31.01
CA ASN A 334 4.12 -14.19 32.27
C ASN A 334 4.14 -15.72 32.21
N ILE A 335 3.86 -16.33 31.06
CA ILE A 335 4.01 -17.79 30.86
C ILE A 335 5.50 -18.17 30.84
N LEU A 336 6.38 -17.30 30.32
CA LEU A 336 7.83 -17.49 30.39
C LEU A 336 8.36 -17.31 31.82
N SER A 337 7.83 -16.37 32.62
CA SER A 337 8.22 -16.17 34.02
C SER A 337 7.60 -17.20 34.97
N GLU A 338 6.34 -17.63 34.78
CA GLU A 338 5.77 -18.78 35.48
C GLU A 338 6.48 -20.08 35.09
N GLY A 339 7.00 -20.17 33.86
CA GLY A 339 7.87 -21.24 33.41
C GLY A 339 9.22 -21.25 34.12
N SER A 340 9.80 -20.08 34.44
CA SER A 340 11.04 -19.97 35.21
C SER A 340 10.82 -20.12 36.73
N GLU A 341 9.71 -19.64 37.29
CA GLU A 341 9.37 -19.89 38.70
C GLU A 341 9.08 -21.38 38.97
N LYS A 342 8.50 -22.09 37.98
CA LYS A 342 8.35 -23.55 38.06
C LYS A 342 9.67 -24.31 37.94
N SER A 343 10.67 -23.80 37.22
CA SER A 343 12.00 -24.42 37.23
C SER A 343 12.71 -24.19 38.57
N ASP A 344 12.63 -22.99 39.13
CA ASP A 344 13.26 -22.66 40.42
C ASP A 344 12.63 -23.44 41.59
N THR A 345 11.31 -23.65 41.57
CA THR A 345 10.64 -24.46 42.61
C THR A 345 10.91 -25.96 42.50
N ILE A 346 11.11 -26.51 41.29
CA ILE A 346 11.54 -27.91 41.13
C ILE A 346 12.99 -28.08 41.60
N GLU A 347 13.86 -27.12 41.32
CA GLU A 347 15.26 -27.16 41.74
C GLU A 347 15.37 -27.02 43.27
N GLU A 348 14.64 -26.08 43.90
CA GLU A 348 14.53 -25.97 45.37
C GLU A 348 13.89 -27.19 46.03
N LEU A 349 12.81 -27.76 45.47
CA LEU A 349 12.22 -29.00 46.02
C LEU A 349 13.16 -30.18 45.88
N SER A 350 13.88 -30.29 44.77
CA SER A 350 14.88 -31.34 44.57
C SER A 350 16.03 -31.22 45.55
N GLU A 351 16.48 -29.99 45.86
CA GLU A 351 17.51 -29.73 46.85
C GLU A 351 17.05 -30.06 48.27
N LYS A 352 15.79 -29.73 48.59
CA LYS A 352 15.19 -29.96 49.91
C LYS A 352 14.87 -31.43 50.18
N ILE A 353 14.44 -32.18 49.15
CA ILE A 353 14.21 -33.63 49.26
C ILE A 353 15.54 -34.39 49.27
N CYS A 354 16.52 -33.96 48.46
CA CYS A 354 17.84 -34.59 48.46
C CYS A 354 18.68 -34.26 49.70
N SER A 355 18.46 -33.12 50.39
CA SER A 355 19.20 -32.77 51.61
C SER A 355 18.88 -33.69 52.80
N GLU A 356 17.66 -34.21 52.88
CA GLU A 356 17.23 -35.17 53.91
C GLU A 356 17.43 -36.63 53.50
N CYS A 357 17.90 -36.89 52.28
CA CYS A 357 18.14 -38.23 51.79
C CYS A 357 19.50 -38.79 52.23
N SER A 358 19.48 -39.89 52.99
CA SER A 358 20.69 -40.62 53.43
C SER A 358 21.62 -41.08 52.28
N LYS A 359 21.13 -41.11 51.03
CA LYS A 359 21.90 -41.53 49.84
C LYS A 359 22.37 -40.36 48.95
N LYS A 360 22.28 -39.10 49.40
CA LYS A 360 22.65 -37.90 48.61
C LYS A 360 24.05 -37.98 48.00
N THR A 361 25.02 -38.51 48.73
CA THR A 361 26.42 -38.61 48.29
C THR A 361 26.64 -39.58 47.12
N VAL A 362 25.70 -40.48 46.82
CA VAL A 362 25.80 -41.43 45.70
C VAL A 362 25.15 -40.89 44.42
N CYS A 363 24.08 -40.08 44.54
CA CYS A 363 23.36 -39.54 43.38
C CYS A 363 24.03 -38.29 42.76
N TRP A 364 24.72 -37.48 43.56
CA TRP A 364 25.32 -36.22 43.08
C TRP A 364 26.77 -36.34 42.59
N TYR A 365 27.44 -37.47 42.87
CA TYR A 365 28.85 -37.72 42.52
C TYR A 365 29.03 -38.78 41.44
N ARG A 366 27.99 -39.03 40.64
CA ARG A 366 28.05 -39.83 39.42
C ARG A 366 27.55 -39.00 38.26
#